data_AF-A0AAP8GEF6-F1
#
_entry.id   AF-A0AAP8GEF6-F1
#
_cell.length_a   1.000
_cell.length_b   1.000
_cell.length_c   1.000
_cell.angle_alpha   90.00
_cell.angle_beta   90.00
_cell.angle_gamma   90.00
#
_symmetry.space_group_name_H-M   'P 1'
#
loop_
_entity.id
_entity.type
_entity.pdbx_description
1 polymer ?
#
loop_
_entity_poly.entity_id
_entity_poly.type
_entity_poly.pdbx_seq_one_letter_code
_entity_poly.pdbx_strand_id
1 'polypeptide(L)' 'MAKTYIFGHKNPDTDAISSAIMMAEFEQLRGNSGAKAYRLGDVSAETQFALDTFNVPAPELLTDDLDGQD' A
#
# COMPACT_ATOMS: atom_id res chain seq x y z
N MET A 1 4.57 -13.27 13.52
CA MET A 1 3.41 -12.43 13.14
C MET A 1 3.06 -12.79 11.71
N ALA A 2 1.78 -13.02 11.39
CA ALA A 2 1.36 -13.26 10.00
C ALA A 2 1.55 -11.98 9.18
N LYS A 3 1.99 -12.09 7.94
CA LYS A 3 2.19 -10.94 7.04
C LYS A 3 0.83 -10.56 6.45
N THR A 4 0.41 -9.31 6.60
CA THR A 4 -0.85 -8.82 6.04
C THR A 4 -0.54 -7.86 4.89
N TYR A 5 -0.96 -8.24 3.68
CA TYR A 5 -0.78 -7.46 2.47
C TYR A 5 -1.96 -6.51 2.29
N ILE A 6 -1.71 -5.21 2.22
CA ILE A 6 -2.74 -4.19 2.06
C ILE A 6 -2.46 -3.44 0.77
N PHE A 7 -3.40 -3.48 -0.18
CA PHE A 7 -3.24 -2.84 -1.48
C PHE A 7 -4.61 -2.45 -2.06
N GLY A 8 -4.60 -1.43 -2.93
CA GLY A 8 -5.76 -1.06 -3.74
C GLY A 8 -5.87 -1.87 -5.03
N HIS A 9 -6.59 -1.34 -6.02
CA HIS A 9 -6.77 -2.01 -7.32
C HIS A 9 -5.54 -1.89 -8.24
N LYS A 10 -5.54 -2.67 -9.33
CA LYS A 10 -4.61 -2.51 -10.47
C LYS A 10 -4.78 -1.13 -11.11
N ASN A 11 -3.71 -0.59 -11.70
CA ASN A 11 -3.66 0.79 -12.19
C ASN A 11 -4.13 1.77 -11.09
N PRO A 12 -3.39 1.83 -9.97
CA PRO A 12 -3.86 2.51 -8.78
C PRO A 12 -3.96 4.01 -9.01
N ASP A 13 -5.03 4.62 -8.51
CA ASP A 13 -5.18 6.05 -8.40
C ASP A 13 -4.71 6.54 -7.02
N THR A 14 -4.85 7.84 -6.76
CA THR A 14 -4.37 8.44 -5.51
C THR A 14 -5.09 7.89 -4.28
N ASP A 15 -6.38 7.54 -4.39
CA ASP A 15 -7.11 6.91 -3.29
C ASP A 15 -6.58 5.50 -3.01
N ALA A 16 -6.43 4.67 -4.05
CA ALA A 16 -5.91 3.31 -3.92
C ALA A 16 -4.53 3.26 -3.21
N ILE A 17 -3.62 4.18 -3.53
CA ILE A 17 -2.32 4.28 -2.88
C ILE A 17 -2.44 4.83 -1.45
N SER A 18 -3.13 5.96 -1.27
CA SER A 18 -3.20 6.64 0.03
C SER A 18 -3.93 5.79 1.07
N SER A 19 -5.04 5.17 0.67
CA SER A 19 -5.82 4.28 1.52
C SER A 19 -5.04 3.03 1.93
N ALA A 20 -4.19 2.47 1.06
CA ALA A 20 -3.31 1.37 1.42
C ALA A 20 -2.27 1.77 2.49
N ILE A 21 -1.66 2.96 2.35
CA ILE A 21 -0.71 3.50 3.33
C ILE A 21 -1.40 3.74 4.68
N MET A 22 -2.54 4.44 4.67
CA MET A 22 -3.29 4.77 5.87
C MET A 22 -3.77 3.52 6.61
N MET A 23 -4.24 2.51 5.88
CA MET A 23 -4.71 1.27 6.50
C MET A 23 -3.57 0.44 7.09
N ALA A 24 -2.40 0.41 6.44
CA ALA A 24 -1.24 -0.27 7.01
C ALA A 24 -0.77 0.39 8.31
N GLU A 25 -0.72 1.72 8.35
CA GLU A 25 -0.43 2.47 9.57
C GLU A 25 -1.47 2.19 10.66
N PHE A 26 -2.76 2.24 10.33
CA PHE A 26 -3.85 1.94 11.25
C PHE A 26 -3.74 0.55 11.87
N GLU A 27 -3.47 -0.47 11.07
CA GLU A 27 -3.30 -1.86 11.54
C GLU A 27 -2.06 -2.02 12.43
N GLN A 28 -0.95 -1.36 12.08
CA GLN A 28 0.25 -1.34 12.93
C GLN A 28 -0.02 -0.70 14.29
N LEU A 29 -0.73 0.43 14.31
CA LEU A 29 -1.17 1.11 15.55
C LEU A 29 -2.13 0.24 16.38
N ARG A 30 -2.88 -0.67 15.74
CA ARG A 30 -3.74 -1.66 16.42
C ARG A 30 -3.00 -2.91 16.90
N GLY A 31 -1.68 -2.98 16.70
CA GLY A 31 -0.83 -4.08 17.14
C GLY A 31 -0.56 -5.14 16.06
N ASN A 32 -1.10 -4.99 14.84
CA ASN A 32 -0.76 -5.84 13.71
C ASN A 32 0.54 -5.36 13.04
N SER A 33 1.67 -5.64 13.70
CA SER A 33 3.01 -5.33 13.18
C SER A 33 3.38 -6.02 11.85
N GLY A 34 2.56 -6.97 11.38
CA GLY A 34 2.76 -7.65 10.09
C GLY A 34 2.09 -6.95 8.89
N ALA A 35 1.33 -5.88 9.12
CA ALA A 35 0.64 -5.14 8.07
C ALA A 35 1.59 -4.26 7.26
N LYS A 36 1.52 -4.35 5.93
CA LYS A 36 2.32 -3.54 5.01
C LYS A 36 1.52 -3.13 3.77
N ALA A 37 1.68 -1.87 3.38
CA ALA A 37 1.08 -1.30 2.18
C ALA A 37 1.86 -1.70 0.92
N TYR A 38 1.15 -2.02 -0.15
CA TYR A 38 1.68 -2.32 -1.48
C TYR A 38 0.84 -1.64 -2.57
N ARG A 39 1.44 -1.51 -3.75
CA ARG A 39 0.76 -1.09 -4.98
C ARG A 39 0.73 -2.24 -5.98
N LEU A 40 -0.28 -2.24 -6.87
CA LEU A 40 -0.44 -3.24 -7.93
C LEU A 40 -0.15 -2.68 -9.33
N GLY A 41 0.51 -1.53 -9.41
CA GLY A 41 0.84 -0.87 -10.67
C GLY A 41 1.74 0.34 -10.44
N ASP A 42 1.98 1.09 -11.51
CA ASP A 42 2.79 2.30 -11.47
C ASP A 42 2.07 3.44 -10.74
N VAL A 43 2.85 4.33 -10.15
CA VAL A 43 2.34 5.51 -9.44
C VAL A 43 2.04 6.60 -10.47
N SER A 44 0.81 7.13 -10.44
CA SER A 44 0.42 8.22 -11.34
C SER A 44 1.12 9.54 -10.98
N ALA A 45 1.16 10.51 -11.91
CA ALA A 45 1.74 11.83 -11.63
C ALA A 45 0.98 12.60 -10.53
N GLU A 46 -0.35 12.45 -10.47
CA GLU A 46 -1.19 13.03 -9.42
C GLU A 46 -0.79 12.45 -8.04
N THR A 47 -0.67 11.13 -7.98
CA THR A 47 -0.30 10.44 -6.75
C THR A 47 1.13 10.76 -6.33
N GLN A 48 2.07 10.82 -7.30
CA GLN A 48 3.46 11.19 -7.03
C GLN A 48 3.54 12.61 -6.46
N PHE A 49 2.77 13.56 -7.00
CA PHE A 49 2.70 14.92 -6.48
C PHE A 49 2.26 14.94 -5.02
N ALA A 50 1.24 14.16 -4.64
CA ALA A 50 0.81 14.05 -3.25
C ALA A 50 1.91 13.43 -2.36
N LEU A 51 2.51 12.32 -2.80
CA LEU A 51 3.60 11.64 -2.07
C LEU A 51 4.79 12.58 -1.81
N ASP A 52 5.21 13.32 -2.82
CA ASP A 52 6.32 14.28 -2.72
C ASP A 52 5.94 15.46 -1.79
N THR A 53 4.71 15.96 -1.89
CA THR A 53 4.21 17.06 -1.05
C THR A 53 4.27 16.71 0.44
N PHE A 54 3.96 15.45 0.79
CA PHE A 54 3.95 14.98 2.18
C PHE A 54 5.22 14.21 2.57
N ASN A 55 6.21 14.12 1.68
CA ASN A 55 7.46 13.38 1.86
C ASN A 55 7.22 11.91 2.30
N VAL A 56 6.23 11.26 1.68
CA VAL A 56 5.85 9.87 1.93
C VAL A 56 6.39 9.00 0.79
N PRO A 57 7.12 7.92 1.09
CA PRO A 57 7.58 7.02 0.03
C PRO A 57 6.41 6.25 -0.60
N ALA A 58 6.49 6.01 -1.91
CA ALA A 58 5.54 5.14 -2.58
C ALA A 58 5.56 3.72 -2.00
N PRO A 59 4.41 3.02 -1.89
CA PRO A 59 4.37 1.62 -1.48
C PRO A 59 5.18 0.73 -2.43
N GLU A 60 5.68 -0.39 -1.91
CA GLU A 60 6.37 -1.39 -2.73
C GLU A 60 5.41 -2.02 -3.74
N LEU A 61 5.91 -2.31 -4.96
CA LEU A 61 5.15 -3.10 -5.93
C LEU A 61 5.02 -4.52 -5.41
N LEU A 62 3.80 -5.03 -5.31
CA LEU A 62 3.57 -6.42 -4.95
C LEU A 62 4.04 -7.33 -6.10
N THR A 63 5.04 -8.16 -5.81
CA THR A 63 5.59 -9.16 -6.75
C THR A 63 5.43 -10.60 -6.24
N ASP A 64 4.95 -10.76 -5.01
CA ASP A 64 4.65 -12.05 -4.42
C ASP A 64 3.42 -12.66 -5.11
N ASP A 65 3.48 -13.94 -5.46
CA ASP A 65 2.32 -14.71 -5.92
C ASP A 65 1.48 -15.10 -4.70
N LEU A 66 0.28 -14.54 -4.59
CA LEU A 66 -0.63 -14.76 -3.48
C LEU A 66 -1.69 -15.84 -3.78
N ASP A 67 -1.65 -16.49 -4.94
CA ASP A 67 -2.63 -17.50 -5.31
C ASP A 67 -2.61 -18.67 -4.31
N GLY A 68 -3.77 -18.99 -3.74
CA GLY A 68 -3.93 -20.08 -2.77
C GLY A 68 -3.37 -19.80 -1.37
N GLN A 69 -3.04 -18.54 -1.05
CA GLN A 69 -2.68 -18.10 0.30
C GLN A 69 -3.89 -17.44 0.97
N ASP A 70 -4.67 -18.25 1.70
CA ASP A 70 -5.75 -17.81 2.61
C ASP A 70 -5.26 -17.66 4.06
#